data_AF-A0A8S9XF71-F1
#
_entry.id   AF-A0A8S9XF71-F1
#
_cell.length_a   1.000
_cell.length_b   1.000
_cell.length_c   1.000
_cell.angle_alpha   90.00
_cell.angle_beta   90.00
_cell.angle_gamma   90.00
#
_symmetry.space_group_name_H-M   'P 1'
#
loop_
_entity.id
_entity.type
_entity.pdbx_description
1 polymer ?
#
loop_
_entity_poly.entity_id
_entity_poly.type
_entity_poly.pdbx_seq_one_letter_code
_entity_poly.pdbx_strand_id
1 'polypeptide(L)'
;MALKNDKLDWRTLKTQKKKRKLEQVEKYLETKKQLESVEQSDEKPGKKSSLAIAIAGSIVDNVQTEELATYVAGQVARAAAIYKVDEVIIFDDTCSMVGVGKNDEEPRTWSNCVWMAKILQYLDCPQYLRKQLFPLGRDYRYVGLLNPLDTPHHLRRESVSVYREGVVLEKVHNQLQQSYAFVGLEEDVRIDRLLEPGLRVTVKLNPDGGNRGVAVSPREPRSTLGIYWGYEVRLAKSFSAIFTESPHKK
;
A
#
# COMPACT_ATOMS: atom_id res chain seq x y z
N MET A 1 0.42 -18.83 -49.74
CA MET A 1 -0.51 -17.86 -49.12
C MET A 1 0.31 -16.68 -48.62
N ALA A 2 0.27 -15.55 -49.32
CA ALA A 2 0.99 -14.35 -48.93
C ALA A 2 0.29 -13.71 -47.72
N LEU A 3 1.00 -13.60 -46.60
CA LEU A 3 0.57 -12.80 -45.44
C LEU A 3 0.42 -11.35 -45.90
N LYS A 4 -0.82 -10.85 -45.97
CA LYS A 4 -1.09 -9.43 -46.19
C LYS A 4 -0.49 -8.66 -45.02
N ASN A 5 0.55 -7.89 -45.32
CA ASN A 5 1.10 -6.88 -44.44
C ASN A 5 0.08 -5.72 -44.38
N ASP A 6 -0.93 -5.85 -43.52
CA ASP A 6 -1.83 -4.74 -43.17
C ASP A 6 -0.99 -3.65 -42.51
N LYS A 7 -0.65 -2.62 -43.28
CA LYS A 7 -0.06 -1.38 -42.74
C LYS A 7 -1.07 -0.80 -41.76
N LEU A 8 -0.83 -0.99 -40.46
CA LEU A 8 -1.59 -0.41 -39.36
C LEU A 8 -1.73 1.11 -39.61
N ASP A 9 -2.94 1.58 -39.93
CA ASP A 9 -3.17 3.00 -40.20
C ASP A 9 -3.00 3.82 -38.90
N TRP A 10 -1.94 4.63 -38.82
CA TRP A 10 -1.64 5.43 -37.63
C TRP A 10 -2.77 6.40 -37.25
N ARG A 11 -3.62 6.79 -38.22
CA ARG A 11 -4.77 7.67 -37.97
C ARG A 11 -5.86 6.95 -37.19
N THR A 12 -6.18 5.72 -37.56
CA THR A 12 -7.18 4.91 -36.85
C THR A 12 -6.71 4.59 -35.42
N LEU A 13 -5.42 4.29 -35.24
CA LEU A 13 -4.82 4.09 -33.92
C LEU A 13 -4.89 5.33 -33.03
N LYS A 14 -4.63 6.52 -33.59
CA LYS A 14 -4.76 7.78 -32.82
C LYS A 14 -6.20 8.04 -32.40
N THR A 15 -7.16 7.83 -33.30
CA THR A 15 -8.58 7.98 -32.99
C THR A 15 -9.02 6.98 -31.91
N GLN A 16 -8.60 5.72 -32.01
CA GLN A 16 -8.87 4.69 -31.00
C GLN A 16 -8.25 5.04 -29.64
N LYS A 17 -6.99 5.49 -29.60
CA LYS A 17 -6.35 5.96 -28.37
C LYS A 17 -7.11 7.13 -27.75
N LYS A 18 -7.55 8.10 -28.56
CA LYS A 18 -8.34 9.24 -28.09
C LYS A 18 -9.68 8.77 -27.49
N LYS A 19 -10.38 7.86 -28.17
CA LYS A 19 -11.64 7.28 -27.69
C LYS A 19 -11.45 6.56 -26.35
N ARG A 20 -10.44 5.70 -26.24
CA ARG A 20 -10.09 5.00 -24.97
C ARG A 20 -9.79 5.96 -23.84
N LYS A 21 -9.08 7.06 -24.11
CA LYS A 21 -8.80 8.09 -23.09
C LYS A 21 -10.08 8.76 -22.61
N LEU A 22 -11.00 9.11 -23.52
CA LEU A 22 -12.29 9.69 -23.15
C LEU A 22 -13.13 8.73 -22.29
N GLU A 23 -13.20 7.46 -22.67
CA GLU A 23 -13.90 6.42 -21.91
C GLU A 23 -13.30 6.25 -20.49
N GLN A 24 -11.96 6.32 -20.36
CA GLN A 24 -11.28 6.27 -19.06
C GLN A 24 -11.60 7.48 -18.18
N VAL A 25 -11.66 8.68 -18.77
CA VAL A 25 -12.01 9.93 -18.08
C VAL A 25 -13.46 9.87 -17.58
N GLU A 26 -14.40 9.43 -18.42
CA GLU A 26 -15.80 9.26 -18.03
C GLU A 26 -15.94 8.28 -16.86
N LYS A 27 -15.28 7.11 -16.97
CA LYS A 27 -15.28 6.11 -15.89
C LYS A 27 -14.65 6.64 -14.61
N TYR A 28 -13.58 7.44 -14.70
CA TYR A 28 -12.97 8.08 -13.53
C TYR A 28 -13.97 9.01 -12.82
N LEU A 29 -14.66 9.85 -13.59
CA LEU A 29 -15.62 10.81 -13.04
C LEU A 29 -16.82 10.11 -12.41
N GLU A 30 -17.27 9.01 -13.02
CA GLU A 30 -18.35 8.18 -12.47
C GLU A 30 -17.93 7.51 -11.16
N THR A 31 -16.77 6.83 -11.13
CA THR A 31 -16.23 6.22 -9.90
C THR A 31 -16.07 7.25 -8.79
N LYS A 32 -15.55 8.44 -9.10
CA LYS A 32 -15.39 9.51 -8.12
C LYS A 32 -16.74 9.97 -7.54
N LYS A 33 -17.74 10.20 -8.39
CA LYS A 33 -19.09 10.59 -7.95
C LYS A 33 -19.76 9.53 -7.07
N GLN A 34 -19.61 8.25 -7.43
CA GLN A 34 -20.14 7.14 -6.64
C GLN A 34 -19.53 7.14 -5.24
N LEU A 35 -18.21 7.27 -5.13
CA LEU A 35 -17.51 7.31 -3.84
C LEU A 35 -17.91 8.52 -3.00
N GLU A 36 -18.02 9.70 -3.60
CA GLU A 36 -18.48 10.92 -2.92
C GLU A 36 -19.93 10.79 -2.41
N SER A 37 -20.81 10.12 -3.18
CA SER A 37 -22.21 9.89 -2.75
C SER A 37 -22.33 8.91 -1.58
N VAL A 38 -21.52 7.85 -1.57
CA VAL A 38 -21.47 6.87 -0.47
C VAL A 38 -21.02 7.58 0.81
N GLU A 39 -19.98 8.40 0.73
CA GLU A 39 -19.51 9.16 1.90
C GLU A 39 -20.54 10.17 2.42
N GLN A 40 -21.34 10.79 1.54
CA GLN A 40 -22.41 11.70 1.96
C GLN A 40 -23.61 10.98 2.58
N SER A 41 -23.86 9.73 2.19
CA SER A 41 -24.98 8.92 2.71
C SER A 41 -24.72 8.31 4.09
N ASP A 42 -23.46 8.21 4.52
CA ASP A 42 -23.11 7.86 5.90
C ASP A 42 -23.47 9.05 6.82
N GLU A 43 -24.75 9.14 7.17
CA GLU A 43 -25.34 10.19 8.01
C GLU A 43 -24.77 10.17 9.44
N LYS A 44 -23.64 10.87 9.60
CA LYS A 44 -23.25 11.79 10.69
C LYS A 44 -21.73 11.96 10.57
N PRO A 45 -21.19 13.20 10.59
CA PRO A 45 -19.75 13.42 10.68
C PRO A 45 -19.29 13.11 12.12
N GLY A 46 -19.47 11.87 12.55
CA GLY A 46 -18.73 11.32 13.68
C GLY A 46 -17.26 11.41 13.32
N LYS A 47 -16.47 11.92 14.27
CA LYS A 47 -15.02 12.03 14.16
C LYS A 47 -14.48 10.71 13.61
N LYS A 48 -13.92 10.70 12.39
CA LYS A 48 -13.44 9.47 11.72
C LYS A 48 -12.50 8.74 12.67
N SER A 49 -12.96 7.63 13.24
CA SER A 49 -12.17 6.84 14.18
C SER A 49 -11.17 6.00 13.39
N SER A 50 -9.92 6.01 13.83
CA SER A 50 -8.94 5.02 13.40
C SER A 50 -9.08 3.76 14.26
N LEU A 51 -8.98 2.60 13.63
CA LEU A 51 -8.96 1.32 14.34
C LEU A 51 -7.53 0.79 14.34
N ALA A 52 -6.97 0.55 15.53
CA ALA A 52 -5.68 -0.08 15.70
C ALA A 52 -5.83 -1.42 16.41
N ILE A 53 -5.07 -2.44 15.98
CA ILE A 53 -4.97 -3.73 16.67
C ILE A 53 -3.54 -3.91 17.18
N ALA A 54 -3.40 -4.41 18.41
CA ALA A 54 -2.10 -4.73 18.99
C ALA A 54 -1.96 -6.25 19.14
N ILE A 55 -0.85 -6.79 18.68
CA ILE A 55 -0.58 -8.23 18.63
C ILE A 55 0.79 -8.50 19.25
N ALA A 56 0.83 -9.46 20.18
CA ALA A 56 2.07 -9.91 20.77
C ALA A 56 2.89 -10.71 19.74
N GLY A 57 4.17 -10.38 19.59
CA GLY A 57 5.06 -11.09 18.67
C GLY A 57 5.34 -12.54 19.06
N SER A 58 5.16 -12.89 20.34
CA SER A 58 5.27 -14.26 20.87
C SER A 58 4.31 -15.26 20.22
N ILE A 59 3.28 -14.80 19.50
CA ILE A 59 2.41 -15.70 18.71
C ILE A 59 3.19 -16.55 17.71
N VAL A 60 4.30 -16.02 17.19
CA VAL A 60 5.17 -16.71 16.23
C VAL A 60 6.12 -17.68 16.92
N ASP A 61 6.49 -17.43 18.18
CA ASP A 61 7.43 -18.26 18.94
C ASP A 61 6.92 -19.68 19.17
N ASN A 62 5.59 -19.83 19.26
CA ASN A 62 4.92 -21.12 19.47
C ASN A 62 4.78 -21.97 18.20
N VAL A 63 5.16 -21.44 17.04
CA VAL A 63 4.94 -22.11 15.76
C VAL A 63 6.11 -23.04 15.42
N GLN A 64 5.78 -24.26 14.98
CA GLN A 64 6.77 -25.32 14.75
C GLN A 64 7.61 -25.12 13.50
N THR A 65 7.06 -24.51 12.45
CA THR A 65 7.72 -24.33 11.15
C THR A 65 7.57 -22.90 10.64
N GLU A 66 8.56 -22.42 9.87
CA GLU A 66 8.54 -21.08 9.25
C GLU A 66 7.37 -20.92 8.26
N GLU A 67 6.94 -22.02 7.63
CA GLU A 67 5.77 -22.06 6.73
C GLU A 67 4.48 -21.73 7.48
N LEU A 68 4.24 -22.42 8.60
CA LEU A 68 3.07 -22.18 9.45
C LEU A 68 3.12 -20.78 10.08
N ALA A 69 4.31 -20.32 10.47
CA ALA A 69 4.49 -18.98 11.03
C ALA A 69 4.05 -17.93 10.00
N THR A 70 4.49 -18.09 8.75
CA THR A 70 4.12 -17.20 7.65
C THR A 70 2.60 -17.23 7.43
N TYR A 71 1.98 -18.42 7.49
CA TYR A 71 0.53 -18.57 7.36
C TYR A 71 -0.25 -17.86 8.46
N VAL A 72 0.18 -17.96 9.73
CA VAL A 72 -0.43 -17.25 10.87
C VAL A 72 -0.35 -15.73 10.67
N ALA A 73 0.80 -15.19 10.25
CA ALA A 73 0.94 -13.79 9.92
C ALA A 73 -0.01 -13.37 8.77
N GLY A 74 -0.20 -14.23 7.77
CA GLY A 74 -1.18 -14.03 6.71
C GLY A 74 -2.64 -14.01 7.18
N GLN A 75 -3.00 -14.86 8.14
CA GLN A 75 -4.33 -14.85 8.76
C GLN A 75 -4.58 -13.53 9.50
N VAL A 76 -3.58 -13.03 10.24
CA VAL A 76 -3.63 -11.73 10.91
C VAL A 76 -3.84 -10.59 9.90
N ALA A 77 -3.04 -10.54 8.84
CA ALA A 77 -3.19 -9.53 7.78
C ALA A 77 -4.58 -9.53 7.14
N ARG A 78 -5.11 -10.73 6.88
CA ARG A 78 -6.44 -10.90 6.27
C ARG A 78 -7.55 -10.45 7.22
N ALA A 79 -7.44 -10.79 8.51
CA ALA A 79 -8.37 -10.28 9.51
C ALA A 79 -8.33 -8.74 9.59
N ALA A 80 -7.13 -8.15 9.62
CA ALA A 80 -6.95 -6.69 9.63
C ALA A 80 -7.60 -6.02 8.40
N ALA A 81 -7.41 -6.60 7.22
CA ALA A 81 -8.00 -6.10 5.98
C ALA A 81 -9.53 -6.19 5.94
N ILE A 82 -10.11 -7.30 6.41
CA ILE A 82 -11.58 -7.52 6.44
C ILE A 82 -12.25 -6.50 7.36
N TYR A 83 -11.68 -6.27 8.54
CA TYR A 83 -12.22 -5.34 9.53
C TYR A 83 -11.78 -3.88 9.33
N LYS A 84 -11.13 -3.56 8.20
CA LYS A 84 -10.68 -2.20 7.84
C LYS A 84 -9.84 -1.52 8.93
N VAL A 85 -8.93 -2.28 9.53
CA VAL A 85 -7.97 -1.81 10.54
C VAL A 85 -6.97 -0.85 9.89
N ASP A 86 -6.69 0.29 10.52
CA ASP A 86 -5.77 1.30 10.00
C ASP A 86 -4.33 1.12 10.47
N GLU A 87 -4.13 0.51 11.65
CA GLU A 87 -2.80 0.31 12.24
C GLU A 87 -2.69 -1.08 12.87
N VAL A 88 -1.65 -1.83 12.53
CA VAL A 88 -1.29 -3.09 13.16
C VAL A 88 -0.01 -2.89 13.97
N ILE A 89 -0.13 -3.01 15.29
CA ILE A 89 0.96 -2.78 16.23
C ILE A 89 1.47 -4.15 16.69
N ILE A 90 2.72 -4.46 16.40
CA ILE A 90 3.36 -5.68 16.89
C ILE A 90 4.24 -5.29 18.06
N PHE A 91 3.98 -5.89 19.22
CA PHE A 91 4.71 -5.58 20.43
C PHE A 91 5.44 -6.79 21.01
N ASP A 92 6.58 -6.53 21.63
CA ASP A 92 7.29 -7.51 22.45
C ASP A 92 6.63 -7.59 23.84
N ASP A 93 5.97 -8.70 24.11
CA ASP A 93 5.30 -9.03 25.38
C ASP A 93 6.25 -9.71 26.38
N THR A 94 7.34 -10.30 25.90
CA THR A 94 8.36 -10.93 26.73
C THR A 94 9.32 -9.92 27.38
N CYS A 95 9.20 -8.64 27.00
CA CYS A 95 10.09 -7.56 27.43
C CYS A 95 11.57 -7.91 27.24
N SER A 96 11.89 -8.73 26.24
CA SER A 96 13.23 -9.28 26.04
C SER A 96 14.26 -8.20 25.73
N MET A 97 13.80 -7.03 25.27
CA MET A 97 14.61 -5.83 25.02
C MET A 97 14.97 -5.03 26.28
N VAL A 98 14.33 -5.30 27.43
CA VAL A 98 14.56 -4.53 28.67
C VAL A 98 15.87 -5.01 29.32
N GLY A 99 16.93 -4.23 29.16
CA GLY A 99 18.26 -4.49 29.75
C GLY A 99 19.31 -5.03 28.78
N VAL A 100 18.95 -5.23 27.51
CA VAL A 100 19.88 -5.63 26.43
C VAL A 100 20.73 -4.42 26.04
N GLY A 101 22.06 -4.54 26.19
CA GLY A 101 23.01 -3.54 25.71
C GLY A 101 23.18 -3.59 24.19
N LYS A 102 23.76 -2.55 23.58
CA LYS A 102 24.01 -2.49 22.12
C LYS A 102 24.89 -3.64 21.58
N ASN A 103 25.55 -4.40 22.45
CA ASN A 103 26.51 -5.45 22.09
C ASN A 103 25.96 -6.88 22.34
N ASP A 104 24.75 -7.01 22.90
CA ASP A 104 24.14 -8.31 23.16
C ASP A 104 23.41 -8.81 21.92
N GLU A 105 23.32 -10.14 21.76
CA GLU A 105 22.55 -10.75 20.67
C GLU A 105 21.08 -10.33 20.76
N GLU A 106 20.49 -9.93 19.62
CA GLU A 106 19.08 -9.54 19.59
C GLU A 106 18.20 -10.70 20.08
N PRO A 107 17.27 -10.44 21.02
CA PRO A 107 16.42 -11.49 21.53
C PRO A 107 15.54 -12.05 20.43
N ARG A 108 15.42 -13.39 20.41
CA ARG A 108 14.68 -14.14 19.40
C ARG A 108 13.25 -13.61 19.17
N THR A 109 12.54 -13.28 20.25
CA THR A 109 11.17 -12.76 20.18
C THR A 109 11.10 -11.40 19.47
N TRP A 110 12.08 -10.51 19.67
CA TRP A 110 12.14 -9.24 18.93
C TRP A 110 12.40 -9.46 17.45
N SER A 111 13.34 -10.34 17.10
CA SER A 111 13.59 -10.70 15.69
C SER A 111 12.33 -11.25 15.02
N ASN A 112 11.52 -12.03 15.75
CA ASN A 112 10.23 -12.52 15.28
C ASN A 112 9.18 -11.41 15.13
N CYS A 113 9.14 -10.43 16.03
CA CYS A 113 8.31 -9.22 15.86
C CYS A 113 8.67 -8.47 14.57
N VAL A 114 9.96 -8.24 14.34
CA VAL A 114 10.47 -7.54 13.14
C VAL A 114 10.14 -8.33 11.88
N TRP A 115 10.34 -9.65 11.90
CA TRP A 115 9.99 -10.53 10.79
C TRP A 115 8.48 -10.49 10.49
N MET A 116 7.63 -10.59 11.52
CA MET A 116 6.18 -10.51 11.35
C MET A 116 5.76 -9.16 10.76
N ALA A 117 6.37 -8.06 11.19
CA ALA A 117 6.13 -6.74 10.63
C ALA A 117 6.46 -6.68 9.13
N LYS A 118 7.59 -7.26 8.71
CA LYS A 118 7.97 -7.34 7.29
C LYS A 118 6.94 -8.11 6.47
N ILE A 119 6.44 -9.25 6.97
CA ILE A 119 5.39 -10.02 6.27
C ILE A 119 4.09 -9.21 6.14
N LEU A 120 3.67 -8.57 7.22
CA LEU A 120 2.45 -7.74 7.21
C LEU A 120 2.58 -6.56 6.23
N GLN A 121 3.73 -5.89 6.19
CA GLN A 121 4.01 -4.82 5.23
C GLN A 121 4.05 -5.32 3.78
N TYR A 122 4.64 -6.51 3.54
CA TYR A 122 4.66 -7.14 2.23
C TYR A 122 3.25 -7.45 1.72
N LEU A 123 2.38 -7.95 2.61
CA LEU A 123 0.99 -8.27 2.29
C LEU A 123 0.16 -7.02 2.00
N ASP A 124 0.30 -5.96 2.80
CA ASP A 124 -0.37 -4.68 2.55
C ASP A 124 0.08 -4.05 1.22
N CYS A 125 1.36 -4.20 0.86
CA CYS A 125 1.90 -3.61 -0.36
C CYS A 125 1.22 -4.18 -1.64
N PRO A 126 0.73 -3.31 -2.54
CA PRO A 126 0.20 -3.72 -3.83
C PRO A 126 1.21 -4.51 -4.67
N GLN A 127 0.70 -5.49 -5.42
CA GLN A 127 1.51 -6.50 -6.13
C GLN A 127 2.54 -5.88 -7.09
N TYR A 128 2.20 -4.79 -7.76
CA TYR A 128 3.07 -4.14 -8.73
C TYR A 128 4.27 -3.42 -8.09
N LEU A 129 4.21 -3.06 -6.80
CA LEU A 129 5.31 -2.38 -6.09
C LEU A 129 6.25 -3.35 -5.38
N ARG A 130 5.81 -4.59 -5.13
CA ARG A 130 6.55 -5.55 -4.29
C ARG A 130 7.99 -5.77 -4.75
N LYS A 131 8.21 -5.85 -6.07
CA LYS A 131 9.54 -6.06 -6.65
C LYS A 131 10.51 -4.90 -6.40
N GLN A 132 10.02 -3.68 -6.24
CA GLN A 132 10.83 -2.49 -6.01
C GLN A 132 11.08 -2.24 -4.53
N LEU A 133 10.06 -2.45 -3.69
CA LEU A 133 10.13 -2.17 -2.25
C LEU A 133 10.72 -3.30 -1.42
N PHE A 134 10.56 -4.55 -1.86
CA PHE A 134 10.93 -5.73 -1.08
C PHE A 134 11.95 -6.57 -1.87
N PRO A 135 13.25 -6.47 -1.56
CA PRO A 135 14.25 -7.33 -2.16
C PRO A 135 14.00 -8.79 -1.75
N LEU A 136 14.32 -9.72 -2.65
CA LEU A 136 14.25 -11.15 -2.38
C LEU A 136 15.22 -11.49 -1.24
N GLY A 137 14.67 -11.94 -0.12
CA GLY A 137 15.42 -12.29 1.08
C GLY A 137 14.82 -13.51 1.76
N ARG A 138 15.55 -14.07 2.75
CA ARG A 138 15.12 -15.25 3.51
C ARG A 138 13.74 -15.03 4.15
N ASP A 139 13.49 -13.82 4.62
CA ASP A 139 12.24 -13.42 5.29
C ASP A 139 11.00 -13.68 4.41
N TYR A 140 11.11 -13.54 3.09
CA TYR A 140 9.99 -13.69 2.16
C TYR A 140 9.93 -15.05 1.46
N ARG A 141 10.67 -16.06 1.94
CA ARG A 141 10.75 -17.39 1.28
C ARG A 141 9.36 -18.02 1.06
N TYR A 142 8.46 -17.88 2.04
CA TYR A 142 7.17 -18.57 2.07
C TYR A 142 5.97 -17.68 1.75
N VAL A 143 6.18 -16.43 1.32
CA VAL A 143 5.06 -15.50 1.03
C VAL A 143 4.16 -15.97 -0.12
N GLY A 144 4.65 -16.88 -0.97
CA GLY A 144 3.84 -17.51 -2.02
C GLY A 144 2.71 -18.41 -1.51
N LEU A 145 2.76 -18.83 -0.23
CA LEU A 145 1.70 -19.60 0.42
C LEU A 145 0.52 -18.72 0.89
N LEU A 146 0.71 -17.40 0.95
CA LEU A 146 -0.23 -16.49 1.58
C LEU A 146 -1.41 -16.18 0.65
N ASN A 147 -2.60 -16.14 1.24
CA ASN A 147 -3.80 -15.72 0.53
C ASN A 147 -3.74 -14.22 0.20
N PRO A 148 -4.22 -13.80 -0.98
CA PRO A 148 -4.31 -12.38 -1.31
C PRO A 148 -5.28 -11.65 -0.36
N LEU A 149 -4.97 -10.37 -0.07
CA LEU A 149 -5.83 -9.50 0.74
C LEU A 149 -6.96 -8.88 -0.09
N ASP A 150 -6.73 -8.65 -1.39
CA ASP A 150 -7.68 -8.04 -2.34
C ASP A 150 -8.35 -6.76 -1.83
N THR A 151 -7.56 -5.89 -1.17
CA THR A 151 -8.00 -4.60 -0.66
C THR A 151 -8.15 -3.55 -1.77
N PRO A 152 -8.87 -2.43 -1.54
CA PRO A 152 -9.13 -1.43 -2.58
C PRO A 152 -7.89 -0.82 -3.24
N HIS A 153 -6.75 -0.74 -2.52
CA HIS A 153 -5.48 -0.26 -3.06
C HIS A 153 -4.70 -1.33 -3.86
N HIS A 154 -5.14 -2.60 -3.88
CA HIS A 154 -4.57 -3.69 -4.70
C HIS A 154 -5.15 -3.70 -6.10
N LEU A 155 -4.92 -2.60 -6.82
CA LEU A 155 -5.51 -2.38 -8.14
C LEU A 155 -4.76 -3.13 -9.24
N ARG A 156 -5.52 -3.64 -10.22
CA ARG A 156 -4.98 -4.11 -11.49
C ARG A 156 -4.57 -2.92 -12.36
N ARG A 157 -3.72 -3.16 -13.37
CA ARG A 157 -3.23 -2.10 -14.26
C ARG A 157 -4.36 -1.37 -14.99
N GLU A 158 -5.38 -2.09 -15.43
CA GLU A 158 -6.48 -1.58 -16.24
C GLU A 158 -7.59 -0.92 -15.39
N SER A 159 -7.57 -1.11 -14.07
CA SER A 159 -8.58 -0.58 -13.16
C SER A 159 -8.48 0.94 -13.04
N VAL A 160 -9.57 1.64 -13.33
CA VAL A 160 -9.63 3.10 -13.10
C VAL A 160 -9.84 3.36 -11.61
N SER A 161 -9.04 4.25 -11.03
CA SER A 161 -9.12 4.65 -9.62
C SER A 161 -8.73 6.11 -9.45
N VAL A 162 -9.27 6.76 -8.41
CA VAL A 162 -8.94 8.15 -8.05
C VAL A 162 -7.55 8.23 -7.40
N TYR A 163 -7.24 7.27 -6.54
CA TYR A 163 -5.97 7.16 -5.84
C TYR A 163 -5.23 5.89 -6.26
N ARG A 164 -3.91 5.94 -6.25
CA ARG A 164 -3.04 4.77 -6.42
C ARG A 164 -1.82 4.88 -5.53
N GLU A 165 -1.37 3.74 -5.03
CA GLU A 165 -0.06 3.63 -4.41
C GLU A 165 1.03 3.65 -5.49
N GLY A 166 2.16 4.25 -5.17
CA GLY A 166 3.32 4.29 -6.07
C GLY A 166 4.64 4.37 -5.35
N VAL A 167 5.71 4.21 -6.11
CA VAL A 167 7.10 4.41 -5.65
C VAL A 167 7.74 5.50 -6.48
N VAL A 168 8.41 6.42 -5.81
CA VAL A 168 9.14 7.51 -6.47
C VAL A 168 10.35 6.94 -7.22
N LEU A 169 10.48 7.30 -8.49
CA LEU A 169 11.57 6.89 -9.36
C LEU A 169 12.74 7.90 -9.26
N GLU A 170 13.93 7.46 -9.65
CA GLU A 170 15.10 8.33 -9.79
C GLU A 170 14.95 9.37 -10.92
N LYS A 171 13.97 9.15 -11.81
CA LYS A 171 13.65 10.05 -12.92
C LYS A 171 13.02 11.34 -12.40
N VAL A 172 13.65 12.48 -12.73
CA VAL A 172 13.19 13.83 -12.38
C VAL A 172 12.94 14.67 -13.63
N HIS A 173 11.94 15.54 -13.56
CA HIS A 173 11.65 16.54 -14.58
C HIS A 173 12.49 17.81 -14.36
N ASN A 174 13.63 17.91 -15.03
CA ASN A 174 14.64 18.97 -14.81
C ASN A 174 14.08 20.41 -14.80
N GLN A 175 13.16 20.76 -15.71
CA GLN A 175 12.62 22.12 -15.79
C GLN A 175 11.66 22.49 -14.65
N LEU A 176 10.95 21.51 -14.08
CA LEU A 176 9.89 21.74 -13.10
C LEU A 176 10.28 21.26 -11.69
N GLN A 177 11.45 20.61 -11.55
CA GLN A 177 11.90 20.00 -10.30
C GLN A 177 10.83 19.06 -9.70
N GLN A 178 10.25 18.22 -10.55
CA GLN A 178 9.16 17.29 -10.20
C GLN A 178 9.63 15.84 -10.34
N SER A 179 9.27 14.98 -9.39
CA SER A 179 9.57 13.54 -9.48
C SER A 179 8.55 12.80 -10.34
N TYR A 180 8.97 11.65 -10.88
CA TYR A 180 8.06 10.65 -11.43
C TYR A 180 7.83 9.53 -10.42
N ALA A 181 6.62 8.98 -10.39
CA ALA A 181 6.31 7.79 -9.60
C ALA A 181 5.70 6.68 -10.46
N PHE A 182 6.12 5.46 -10.15
CA PHE A 182 5.55 4.25 -10.72
C PHE A 182 4.32 3.84 -9.89
N VAL A 183 3.13 3.92 -10.49
CA VAL A 183 1.83 3.63 -9.85
C VAL A 183 1.14 2.38 -10.42
N GLY A 184 1.90 1.50 -11.08
CA GLY A 184 1.38 0.26 -11.67
C GLY A 184 0.61 0.44 -12.99
N LEU A 185 0.64 1.64 -13.59
CA LEU A 185 0.14 1.94 -14.93
C LEU A 185 1.23 1.71 -15.99
N GLU A 186 0.87 1.79 -17.28
CA GLU A 186 1.83 1.67 -18.38
C GLU A 186 2.83 2.84 -18.42
N GLU A 187 2.36 4.03 -18.08
CA GLU A 187 3.17 5.25 -18.10
C GLU A 187 3.32 5.80 -16.67
N ASP A 188 4.54 6.23 -16.32
CA ASP A 188 4.82 6.81 -15.01
C ASP A 188 4.09 8.13 -14.81
N VAL A 189 3.66 8.39 -13.58
CA VAL A 189 2.91 9.60 -13.23
C VAL A 189 3.87 10.66 -12.71
N ARG A 190 3.79 11.86 -13.29
CA ARG A 190 4.52 13.03 -12.78
C ARG A 190 3.81 13.60 -11.56
N ILE A 191 4.54 13.74 -10.46
CA ILE A 191 4.06 14.27 -9.18
C ILE A 191 4.31 15.79 -9.14
N ASP A 192 3.52 16.50 -8.35
CA ASP A 192 3.57 17.96 -8.14
C ASP A 192 4.80 18.47 -7.38
N ARG A 193 5.64 17.59 -6.81
CA ARG A 193 6.78 17.92 -5.95
C ARG A 193 7.97 17.00 -6.18
N LEU A 194 9.15 17.41 -5.69
CA LEU A 194 10.35 16.59 -5.64
C LEU A 194 10.34 15.75 -4.36
N LEU A 195 10.50 14.43 -4.50
CA LEU A 195 10.60 13.49 -3.40
C LEU A 195 11.81 12.58 -3.59
N GLU A 196 12.26 11.98 -2.50
CA GLU A 196 13.36 11.03 -2.50
C GLU A 196 12.98 9.76 -3.29
N PRO A 197 13.86 9.28 -4.20
CA PRO A 197 13.66 8.01 -4.89
C PRO A 197 13.49 6.84 -3.91
N GLY A 198 12.66 5.87 -4.28
CA GLY A 198 12.35 4.68 -3.46
C GLY A 198 11.26 4.90 -2.40
N LEU A 199 10.83 6.14 -2.18
CA LEU A 199 9.74 6.43 -1.24
C LEU A 199 8.40 5.89 -1.75
N ARG A 200 7.67 5.15 -0.90
CA ARG A 200 6.28 4.75 -1.14
C ARG A 200 5.37 5.96 -0.90
N VAL A 201 4.53 6.27 -1.88
CA VAL A 201 3.65 7.45 -1.90
C VAL A 201 2.25 7.11 -2.38
N THR A 202 1.24 7.77 -1.81
CA THR A 202 -0.12 7.75 -2.33
C THR A 202 -0.31 8.90 -3.31
N VAL A 203 -0.73 8.61 -4.53
CA VAL A 203 -0.89 9.58 -5.61
C VAL A 203 -2.37 9.70 -5.97
N LYS A 204 -2.88 10.93 -5.92
CA LYS A 204 -4.18 11.30 -6.47
C LYS A 204 -4.02 11.57 -7.96
N LEU A 205 -4.66 10.77 -8.80
CA LEU A 205 -4.59 10.91 -10.25
C LEU A 205 -5.50 12.04 -10.72
N ASN A 206 -5.04 12.79 -11.73
CA ASN A 206 -5.85 13.84 -12.35
C ASN A 206 -6.91 13.22 -13.28
N PRO A 207 -8.10 13.84 -13.39
CA PRO A 207 -9.19 13.35 -14.23
C PRO A 207 -8.89 13.41 -15.72
N ASP A 208 -7.97 14.28 -16.16
CA ASP A 208 -7.74 14.63 -17.58
C ASP A 208 -7.18 13.49 -18.46
N GLY A 209 -6.96 12.29 -17.90
CA GLY A 209 -6.34 11.16 -18.62
C GLY A 209 -4.88 11.41 -19.03
N GLY A 210 -4.23 12.41 -18.42
CA GLY A 210 -2.80 12.64 -18.51
C GLY A 210 -2.07 11.99 -17.34
N ASN A 211 -0.77 11.70 -17.51
CA ASN A 211 0.04 11.07 -16.46
C ASN A 211 0.56 12.11 -15.46
N ARG A 212 -0.37 12.82 -14.82
CA ARG A 212 -0.11 13.80 -13.79
C ARG A 212 -0.95 13.46 -12.58
N GLY A 213 -0.35 13.64 -11.41
CA GLY A 213 -1.03 13.45 -10.14
C GLY A 213 -0.39 14.28 -9.04
N VAL A 214 -1.04 14.26 -7.89
CA VAL A 214 -0.61 14.98 -6.69
C VAL A 214 -0.25 13.96 -5.63
N ALA A 215 0.92 14.11 -5.00
CA ALA A 215 1.25 13.29 -3.83
C ALA A 215 0.44 13.77 -2.63
N VAL A 216 -0.30 12.85 -2.03
CA VAL A 216 -1.25 13.12 -0.94
C VAL A 216 -0.88 12.30 0.29
N SER A 217 -1.51 12.61 1.43
CA SER A 217 -1.38 11.78 2.62
C SER A 217 -1.97 10.38 2.36
N PRO A 218 -1.35 9.30 2.87
CA PRO A 218 -1.92 7.95 2.82
C PRO A 218 -3.31 7.83 3.48
N ARG A 219 -3.66 8.78 4.34
CA ARG A 219 -4.97 8.85 5.02
C ARG A 219 -6.03 9.55 4.18
N GLU A 220 -5.65 10.29 3.14
CA GLU A 220 -6.58 11.06 2.30
C GLU A 220 -7.68 10.20 1.64
N PRO A 221 -7.40 9.01 1.07
CA PRO A 221 -8.44 8.18 0.46
C PRO A 221 -9.55 7.79 1.44
N ARG A 222 -9.19 7.50 2.70
CA ARG A 222 -10.16 7.21 3.78
C ARG A 222 -10.86 8.49 4.26
N SER A 223 -10.11 9.58 4.44
CA SER A 223 -10.65 10.83 4.98
C SER A 223 -11.48 11.63 3.98
N THR A 224 -11.42 11.34 2.68
CA THR A 224 -12.07 12.13 1.63
C THR A 224 -13.02 11.34 0.76
N LEU A 225 -12.84 10.02 0.63
CA LEU A 225 -13.73 9.14 -0.15
C LEU A 225 -14.22 7.89 0.63
N GLY A 226 -13.94 7.80 1.93
CA GLY A 226 -14.33 6.65 2.77
C GLY A 226 -13.70 5.31 2.37
N ILE A 227 -12.68 5.30 1.52
CA ILE A 227 -12.08 4.08 0.98
C ILE A 227 -11.08 3.52 1.99
N TYR A 228 -11.17 2.21 2.28
CA TYR A 228 -10.14 1.52 3.04
C TYR A 228 -8.84 1.45 2.22
N TRP A 229 -7.73 1.92 2.79
CA TRP A 229 -6.46 2.11 2.07
C TRP A 229 -5.30 1.29 2.65
N GLY A 230 -5.64 0.17 3.29
CA GLY A 230 -4.66 -0.69 3.96
C GLY A 230 -4.38 -0.28 5.40
N TYR A 231 -3.34 -0.90 5.95
CA TYR A 231 -2.90 -0.64 7.33
C TYR A 231 -1.43 -0.23 7.36
N GLU A 232 -1.09 0.62 8.34
CA GLU A 232 0.29 0.89 8.73
C GLU A 232 0.75 -0.14 9.76
N VAL A 233 2.01 -0.56 9.69
CA VAL A 233 2.58 -1.51 10.65
C VAL A 233 3.58 -0.78 11.55
N ARG A 234 3.36 -0.85 12.87
CA ARG A 234 4.26 -0.26 13.87
C ARG A 234 4.81 -1.34 14.79
N LEU A 235 6.11 -1.22 15.10
CA LEU A 235 6.75 -2.02 16.14
C LEU A 235 6.71 -1.28 17.48
N ALA A 236 6.43 -1.99 18.55
CA ALA A 236 6.47 -1.46 19.92
C ALA A 236 7.36 -2.36 20.79
N LYS A 237 8.32 -1.76 21.52
CA LYS A 237 9.28 -2.53 22.34
C LYS A 237 8.69 -3.11 23.63
N SER A 238 7.48 -2.68 24.00
CA SER A 238 6.76 -3.14 25.18
C SER A 238 5.28 -2.82 25.06
N PHE A 239 4.47 -3.38 25.95
CA PHE A 239 3.04 -3.04 26.05
C PHE A 239 2.81 -1.54 26.32
N SER A 240 3.66 -0.90 27.13
CA SER A 240 3.57 0.54 27.40
C SER A 240 3.81 1.37 26.13
N ALA A 241 4.78 0.96 25.29
CA ALA A 241 5.13 1.62 24.04
C ALA A 241 3.98 1.62 23.01
N ILE A 242 3.01 0.72 23.13
CA ILE A 242 1.78 0.75 22.32
C ILE A 242 1.09 2.09 22.47
N PHE A 243 1.01 2.63 23.70
CA PHE A 243 0.28 3.85 24.03
C PHE A 243 1.15 5.11 24.02
N THR A 244 2.41 5.02 24.47
CA THR A 244 3.28 6.20 24.58
C THR A 244 3.83 6.65 23.23
N GLU A 245 4.01 5.72 22.29
CA GLU A 245 4.54 5.97 20.94
C GLU A 245 3.43 5.97 19.87
N SER A 246 2.17 6.14 20.29
CA SER A 246 1.06 6.22 19.33
C SER A 246 1.21 7.47 18.44
N PRO A 247 1.00 7.36 17.12
CA PRO A 247 1.06 8.50 16.20
C PRO A 247 -0.15 9.44 16.34
N HIS A 248 -1.14 9.09 17.18
CA HIS A 248 -2.35 9.86 17.40
C HIS A 248 -2.20 10.76 18.64
N LYS A 249 -2.59 12.03 18.50
CA LYS A 249 -2.67 12.94 19.65
C LYS A 249 -3.71 12.39 20.64
N LYS A 250 -3.30 12.27 21.90
CA LYS A 250 -4.17 11.95 23.05
C LYS A 250 -5.25 13.00 23.23
#